data_AF-A0A959T3Q7-F1
#
_entry.id   AF-A0A959T3Q7-F1
#
_cell.length_a   1.000
_cell.length_b   1.000
_cell.length_c   1.000
_cell.angle_alpha   90.00
_cell.angle_beta   90.00
_cell.angle_gamma   90.00
#
_symmetry.space_group_name_H-M   'P 1'
#
loop_
_entity.id
_entity.type
_entity.pdbx_description
1 polymer ?
#
loop_
_entity_poly.entity_id
_entity_poly.type
_entity_poly.pdbx_seq_one_letter_code
_entity_poly.pdbx_strand_id
1 'polypeptide(L)'
;RSVQDFQVKYALNGVEGVSEVASIGGMVREYQVDVDPEALKAFGIGIHQVMQAVRNSNRDAGAKTIEVNQVEYLVRGLGYIRSVEDLEQAVVAVNDNVPLRIRDVARVTLGPATRRGLLDKGGAEVSGGVVIARYGANPLATIQAVKDKIAEIAPGLPSKVLDDGRVSQLTIVPFYDRTQLIQETLGTLEEALSLEVLITIIVILVMVAELRSSLVIASLLPLAVLLVFIAMRYFQVDANIVALSGIVIAIGTMVDLGIILSENVVRHLREQGVVKDLRRTIQEAAIEVAPAIVTAVSTTIVSFIPVFTLEAAEGKLFRPLAFTKTFALTGSVLVTLFLLPTFIHLVFGIDARRRGMRWMVRGVMLAGGLFAFWNGSLWAGITLLALLATHLLVDRLSGRDTRWQYLPLVVVLLAVVWLLAELWRPLGVERSLVLNVVLVGLAIGAILLFLWSLQR
;
A
#
# COMPACT_ATOMS: atom_id res chain seq x y z
N ARG A 1 10.54 -26.30 -18.08
CA ARG A 1 9.26 -25.98 -18.74
C ARG A 1 8.06 -26.84 -18.31
N SER A 2 8.07 -28.17 -18.42
CA SER A 2 6.88 -28.98 -18.07
C SER A 2 6.37 -28.77 -16.64
N VAL A 3 7.26 -28.60 -15.66
CA VAL A 3 6.87 -28.27 -14.28
C VAL A 3 6.13 -26.92 -14.21
N GLN A 4 6.59 -25.92 -14.96
CA GLN A 4 5.93 -24.63 -15.05
C GLN A 4 4.51 -24.77 -15.62
N ASP A 5 4.34 -25.49 -16.73
CA ASP A 5 3.05 -25.58 -17.43
C ASP A 5 2.02 -26.48 -16.71
N PHE A 6 2.46 -27.57 -16.08
CA PHE A 6 1.58 -28.59 -15.53
C PHE A 6 1.49 -28.64 -14.00
N GLN A 7 2.37 -27.94 -13.28
CA GLN A 7 2.33 -27.91 -11.81
C GLN A 7 2.20 -26.47 -11.30
N VAL A 8 3.18 -25.60 -11.61
CA VAL A 8 3.21 -24.22 -11.08
C VAL A 8 2.07 -23.39 -11.64
N LYS A 9 1.86 -23.39 -12.96
CA LYS A 9 0.78 -22.62 -13.62
C LYS A 9 -0.60 -22.98 -13.05
N TYR A 10 -0.90 -24.27 -12.90
CA TYR A 10 -2.19 -24.72 -12.36
C TYR A 10 -2.36 -24.32 -10.90
N ALA A 11 -1.33 -24.47 -10.07
CA ALA A 11 -1.39 -24.09 -8.66
C ALA A 11 -1.62 -22.58 -8.49
N LEU A 12 -0.94 -21.75 -9.28
CA LEU A 12 -1.01 -20.29 -9.17
C LEU A 12 -2.25 -19.69 -9.84
N ASN A 13 -2.80 -20.33 -10.89
CA ASN A 13 -4.08 -19.91 -11.47
C ASN A 13 -5.26 -20.04 -10.49
N GLY A 14 -5.16 -20.93 -9.50
CA GLY A 14 -6.19 -21.11 -8.47
C GLY A 14 -6.17 -20.06 -7.36
N VAL A 15 -5.20 -19.15 -7.36
CA VAL A 15 -5.06 -18.12 -6.31
C VAL A 15 -6.07 -16.99 -6.51
N GLU A 16 -6.69 -16.54 -5.43
CA GLU A 16 -7.62 -15.41 -5.47
C GLU A 16 -6.92 -14.13 -5.96
N GLY A 17 -7.60 -13.36 -6.81
CA GLY A 17 -7.02 -12.16 -7.42
C GLY A 17 -6.12 -12.43 -8.63
N VAL A 18 -5.82 -13.69 -8.97
CA VAL A 18 -5.11 -14.04 -10.22
C VAL A 18 -6.12 -14.17 -11.37
N SER A 19 -5.75 -13.66 -12.54
CA SER A 19 -6.47 -13.81 -13.80
C SER A 19 -5.85 -14.91 -14.67
N GLU A 20 -4.52 -14.88 -14.80
CA GLU A 20 -3.79 -15.82 -15.63
C GLU A 20 -2.34 -15.94 -15.15
N VAL A 21 -1.78 -17.13 -15.27
CA VAL A 21 -0.34 -17.37 -15.19
C VAL A 21 0.19 -17.78 -16.57
N ALA A 22 0.91 -16.86 -17.19
CA ALA A 22 1.47 -17.01 -18.52
C ALA A 22 2.89 -17.54 -18.44
N SER A 23 3.15 -18.70 -19.02
CA SER A 23 4.47 -19.33 -18.99
C SER A 23 5.39 -18.74 -20.08
N ILE A 24 6.59 -18.32 -19.71
CA ILE A 24 7.59 -17.69 -20.61
C ILE A 24 8.93 -18.46 -20.58
N GLY A 25 9.60 -18.51 -21.74
CA GLY A 25 10.88 -19.21 -21.90
C GLY A 25 10.82 -20.73 -21.71
N GLY A 26 11.98 -21.39 -21.76
CA GLY A 26 12.10 -22.84 -21.67
C GLY A 26 11.64 -23.60 -22.91
N MET A 27 12.01 -24.88 -22.95
CA MET A 27 11.74 -25.77 -24.08
C MET A 27 10.50 -26.63 -23.83
N VAL A 28 9.51 -26.53 -24.72
CA VAL A 28 8.35 -27.43 -24.73
C VAL A 28 8.76 -28.72 -25.43
N ARG A 29 8.49 -29.87 -24.81
CA ARG A 29 8.79 -31.17 -25.41
C ARG A 29 7.81 -31.47 -26.54
N GLU A 30 8.32 -31.88 -27.69
CA GLU A 30 7.56 -32.20 -28.89
C GLU A 30 8.09 -33.50 -29.50
N TYR A 31 7.18 -34.39 -29.90
CA TYR A 31 7.53 -35.56 -30.71
C TYR A 31 7.67 -35.10 -32.16
N GLN A 32 8.88 -35.21 -32.70
CA GLN A 32 9.24 -34.77 -34.03
C GLN A 32 9.38 -35.99 -34.94
N VAL A 33 8.62 -36.02 -36.04
CA VAL A 33 8.64 -37.08 -37.04
C VAL A 33 9.32 -36.53 -38.28
N ASP A 34 10.62 -36.78 -38.38
CA ASP A 34 11.46 -36.29 -39.47
C ASP A 34 11.42 -37.30 -40.63
N VAL A 35 10.60 -36.99 -41.64
CA VAL A 35 10.33 -37.90 -42.75
C VAL A 35 11.45 -37.86 -43.78
N ASP A 36 11.90 -39.04 -44.24
CA ASP A 36 12.91 -39.18 -45.28
C ASP A 36 12.26 -39.17 -46.68
N PRO A 37 12.50 -38.14 -47.51
CA PRO A 37 11.91 -38.04 -48.84
C PRO A 37 12.34 -39.18 -49.79
N GLU A 38 13.56 -39.72 -49.63
CA GLU A 38 14.05 -40.81 -50.47
C GLU A 38 13.36 -42.12 -50.11
N ALA A 39 13.20 -42.41 -48.82
CA ALA A 39 12.46 -43.57 -48.34
C ALA A 39 10.98 -43.54 -48.78
N LEU A 40 10.32 -42.38 -48.66
CA LEU A 40 8.95 -42.20 -49.17
C LEU A 40 8.83 -42.55 -50.66
N LYS A 41 9.79 -42.07 -51.46
CA LYS A 41 9.81 -42.33 -52.91
C LYS A 41 10.06 -43.80 -53.22
N ALA A 42 10.97 -44.45 -52.48
CA ALA A 42 11.28 -45.87 -52.65
C ALA A 42 10.07 -46.79 -52.37
N PHE A 43 9.28 -46.46 -51.35
CA PHE A 43 8.07 -47.22 -51.00
C PHE A 43 6.80 -46.72 -51.71
N GLY A 44 6.88 -45.65 -52.52
CA GLY A 44 5.74 -45.10 -53.24
C GLY A 44 4.68 -44.46 -52.35
N ILE A 45 5.07 -43.92 -51.19
CA ILE A 45 4.17 -43.39 -50.16
C ILE A 45 4.15 -41.87 -50.16
N GLY A 46 2.95 -41.30 -50.06
CA GLY A 46 2.77 -39.87 -49.93
C GLY A 46 2.89 -39.39 -48.48
N ILE A 47 3.40 -38.17 -48.26
CA ILE A 47 3.51 -37.57 -46.91
C ILE A 47 2.17 -37.55 -46.14
N HIS A 48 1.05 -37.40 -46.85
CA HIS A 48 -0.29 -37.43 -46.28
C HIS A 48 -0.62 -38.77 -45.60
N GLN A 49 -0.09 -39.89 -46.11
CA GLN A 49 -0.30 -41.22 -45.53
C GLN A 49 0.43 -41.33 -44.19
N VAL A 50 1.66 -40.80 -44.09
CA VAL A 50 2.39 -40.72 -42.82
C VAL A 50 1.64 -39.85 -41.82
N MET A 51 1.16 -38.68 -42.24
CA MET A 51 0.34 -37.80 -41.37
C MET A 51 -0.93 -38.50 -40.87
N GLN A 52 -1.60 -39.27 -41.73
CA GLN A 52 -2.80 -40.01 -41.38
C GLN A 52 -2.49 -41.17 -40.41
N ALA A 53 -1.36 -41.86 -40.59
CA ALA A 53 -0.88 -42.88 -39.67
C ALA A 53 -0.65 -42.33 -38.27
N VAL A 54 0.05 -41.19 -38.14
CA VAL A 54 0.25 -40.51 -36.84
C VAL A 54 -1.07 -40.13 -36.20
N ARG A 55 -2.01 -39.53 -36.96
CA ARG A 55 -3.33 -39.13 -36.45
C ARG A 55 -4.15 -40.31 -35.95
N ASN A 56 -4.10 -41.44 -36.65
CA ASN A 56 -4.88 -42.64 -36.31
C ASN A 56 -4.26 -43.44 -35.16
N SER A 57 -2.96 -43.27 -34.90
CA SER A 57 -2.21 -44.05 -33.89
C SER A 57 -2.26 -43.46 -32.48
N ASN A 58 -2.92 -42.31 -32.29
CA ASN A 58 -3.03 -41.65 -30.98
C ASN A 58 -4.49 -41.47 -30.54
N ARG A 59 -5.24 -42.57 -30.44
CA ARG A 59 -6.66 -42.54 -30.08
C ARG A 59 -7.06 -43.74 -29.22
N ASP A 60 -7.65 -43.44 -28.05
CA ASP A 60 -8.36 -44.45 -27.25
C ASP A 60 -9.76 -44.73 -27.81
N ALA A 61 -10.21 -45.98 -27.69
CA ALA A 61 -11.54 -46.43 -28.10
C ALA A 61 -12.33 -46.97 -26.91
N GLY A 62 -13.60 -46.58 -26.78
CA GLY A 62 -14.53 -47.15 -25.79
C GLY A 62 -15.37 -48.26 -26.44
N ALA A 63 -15.39 -49.45 -25.84
CA ALA A 63 -16.17 -50.59 -26.32
C ALA A 63 -17.39 -50.90 -25.44
N LYS A 64 -17.91 -49.86 -24.75
CA LYS A 64 -19.01 -49.93 -23.79
C LYS A 64 -18.72 -50.92 -22.68
N THR A 65 -19.76 -51.58 -22.17
CA THR A 65 -19.68 -52.47 -21.03
C THR A 65 -20.12 -53.88 -21.43
N ILE A 66 -19.57 -54.87 -20.72
CA ILE A 66 -20.04 -56.25 -20.77
C ILE A 66 -20.50 -56.63 -19.37
N GLU A 67 -21.65 -57.27 -19.27
CA GLU A 67 -22.15 -57.78 -17.99
C GLU A 67 -21.75 -59.25 -17.84
N VAL A 68 -21.03 -59.57 -16.76
CA VAL A 68 -20.67 -60.94 -16.40
C VAL A 68 -20.97 -61.12 -14.91
N ASN A 69 -21.82 -62.09 -14.57
CA ASN A 69 -22.24 -62.38 -13.19
C ASN A 69 -22.83 -61.17 -12.44
N GLN A 70 -23.73 -60.40 -13.07
CA GLN A 70 -24.33 -59.18 -12.49
C GLN A 70 -23.32 -58.08 -12.14
N VAL A 71 -22.12 -58.14 -12.73
CA VAL A 71 -21.09 -57.09 -12.64
C VAL A 71 -20.84 -56.52 -14.03
N GLU A 72 -20.88 -55.20 -14.12
CA GLU A 72 -20.63 -54.47 -15.35
C GLU A 72 -19.14 -54.14 -15.51
N TYR A 73 -18.49 -54.71 -16.52
CA TYR A 73 -17.10 -54.47 -16.85
C TYR A 73 -16.99 -53.46 -17.99
N LEU A 74 -16.30 -52.35 -17.77
CA LEU A 74 -15.94 -51.43 -18.85
C LEU A 74 -14.86 -52.02 -19.75
N VAL A 75 -15.11 -52.04 -21.06
CA VAL A 75 -14.14 -52.44 -22.06
C VAL A 75 -13.53 -51.20 -22.71
N ARG A 76 -12.21 -51.06 -22.59
CA ARG A 76 -11.43 -49.92 -23.12
C ARG A 76 -10.30 -50.40 -24.02
N GLY A 77 -10.26 -49.86 -25.23
CA GLY A 77 -9.11 -49.94 -26.13
C GLY A 77 -8.10 -48.84 -25.80
N LEU A 78 -6.88 -49.23 -25.49
CA LEU A 78 -5.76 -48.33 -25.21
C LEU A 78 -5.03 -48.04 -26.53
N GLY A 79 -4.88 -46.76 -26.87
CA GLY A 79 -4.22 -46.30 -28.09
C GLY A 79 -3.50 -44.96 -27.95
N TYR A 80 -3.26 -44.47 -26.72
CA TYR A 80 -2.41 -43.32 -26.49
C TYR A 80 -0.93 -43.64 -26.66
N ILE A 81 -0.22 -42.76 -27.38
CA ILE A 81 1.23 -42.80 -27.52
C ILE A 81 1.88 -42.34 -26.21
N ARG A 82 2.78 -43.15 -25.65
CA ARG A 82 3.51 -42.85 -24.40
C ARG A 82 5.00 -42.68 -24.63
N SER A 83 5.56 -43.39 -25.61
CA SER A 83 6.98 -43.34 -25.91
C SER A 83 7.24 -43.03 -27.39
N VAL A 84 8.52 -42.82 -27.72
CA VAL A 84 8.94 -42.60 -29.11
C VAL A 84 8.71 -43.86 -29.94
N GLU A 85 8.96 -45.02 -29.33
CA GLU A 85 8.81 -46.34 -29.94
C GLU A 85 7.36 -46.62 -30.36
N ASP A 86 6.37 -46.22 -29.55
CA ASP A 86 4.95 -46.38 -29.91
C ASP A 86 4.62 -45.72 -31.27
N LEU A 87 5.21 -44.54 -31.51
CA LEU A 87 5.01 -43.76 -32.73
C LEU A 87 5.82 -44.33 -33.89
N GLU A 88 7.02 -44.86 -33.63
CA GLU A 88 7.84 -45.58 -34.62
C GLU A 88 7.16 -46.85 -35.15
N GLN A 89 6.40 -47.56 -34.30
CA GLN A 89 5.69 -48.80 -34.66
C GLN A 89 4.37 -48.56 -35.42
N ALA A 90 3.90 -47.32 -35.50
CA ALA A 90 2.66 -46.99 -36.21
C ALA A 90 2.73 -47.42 -37.68
N VAL A 91 1.68 -48.09 -38.15
CA VAL A 91 1.59 -48.63 -39.50
C VAL A 91 1.11 -47.55 -40.47
N VAL A 92 1.87 -47.32 -41.53
CA VAL A 92 1.59 -46.35 -42.59
C VAL A 92 0.82 -46.99 -43.74
N ALA A 93 1.29 -48.16 -44.20
CA ALA A 93 0.69 -48.93 -45.29
C ALA A 93 0.95 -50.42 -45.09
N VAL A 94 0.22 -51.27 -45.80
CA VAL A 94 0.44 -52.72 -45.81
C VAL A 94 0.54 -53.16 -47.27
N ASN A 95 1.70 -53.72 -47.64
CA ASN A 95 1.95 -54.26 -48.98
C ASN A 95 2.19 -55.77 -48.84
N ASP A 96 1.43 -56.60 -49.55
CA ASP A 96 1.57 -58.07 -49.52
C ASP A 96 1.65 -58.68 -48.10
N ASN A 97 0.78 -58.21 -47.20
CA ASN A 97 0.76 -58.57 -45.76
C ASN A 97 2.01 -58.17 -44.94
N VAL A 98 2.94 -57.39 -45.51
CA VAL A 98 4.06 -56.79 -44.78
C VAL A 98 3.70 -55.35 -44.38
N PRO A 99 3.61 -55.03 -43.08
CA PRO A 99 3.31 -53.67 -42.64
C PRO A 99 4.54 -52.78 -42.77
N LEU A 100 4.37 -51.64 -43.44
CA LEU A 100 5.36 -50.57 -43.44
C LEU A 100 5.06 -49.62 -42.28
N ARG A 101 6.06 -49.36 -41.44
CA ARG A 101 5.95 -48.57 -40.22
C ARG A 101 6.59 -47.19 -40.38
N ILE A 102 6.29 -46.27 -39.47
CA ILE A 102 6.87 -44.92 -39.48
C ILE A 102 8.40 -44.99 -39.41
N ARG A 103 8.99 -45.88 -38.61
CA ARG A 103 10.45 -46.05 -38.53
C ARG A 103 11.14 -46.41 -39.86
N ASP A 104 10.39 -46.97 -40.81
CA ASP A 104 10.94 -47.39 -42.10
C ASP A 104 11.00 -46.22 -43.10
N VAL A 105 10.28 -45.13 -42.82
CA VAL A 105 10.17 -43.94 -43.70
C VAL A 105 10.48 -42.61 -43.00
N ALA A 106 10.68 -42.61 -41.69
CA ALA A 106 10.92 -41.42 -40.87
C ALA A 106 11.70 -41.74 -39.60
N ARG A 107 12.41 -40.74 -39.07
CA ARG A 107 13.05 -40.79 -37.76
C ARG A 107 12.17 -40.07 -36.74
N VAL A 108 11.81 -40.74 -35.65
CA VAL A 108 11.05 -40.11 -34.56
C VAL A 108 12.03 -39.71 -33.46
N THR A 109 12.03 -38.43 -33.07
CA THR A 109 12.86 -37.93 -31.98
C THR A 109 12.03 -37.10 -31.00
N LEU A 110 12.49 -37.00 -29.75
CA LEU A 110 11.91 -36.08 -28.77
C LEU A 110 12.73 -34.80 -28.75
N GLY A 111 12.20 -33.75 -29.36
CA GLY A 111 12.86 -32.47 -29.55
C GLY A 111 12.14 -31.30 -28.86
N PRO A 112 12.72 -30.09 -28.93
CA PRO A 112 12.03 -28.87 -28.51
C PRO A 112 11.08 -28.39 -29.61
N ALA A 113 9.86 -28.01 -29.22
CA ALA A 113 8.94 -27.31 -30.10
C ALA A 113 9.52 -25.96 -30.57
N THR A 114 9.02 -25.45 -31.71
CA THR A 114 9.43 -24.14 -32.21
C THR A 114 9.16 -23.05 -31.16
N ARG A 115 10.22 -22.35 -30.74
CA ARG A 115 10.14 -21.33 -29.70
C ARG A 115 9.57 -20.03 -30.25
N ARG A 116 8.68 -19.41 -29.47
CA ARG A 116 8.16 -18.04 -29.72
C ARG A 116 8.79 -16.99 -28.81
N GLY A 117 9.55 -17.41 -27.80
CA GLY A 117 10.19 -16.51 -26.84
C GLY A 117 11.26 -17.24 -26.04
N LEU A 118 12.21 -16.45 -25.53
CA LEU A 118 13.32 -16.86 -24.67
C LEU A 118 13.20 -16.08 -23.36
N LEU A 119 13.56 -16.69 -22.24
CA LEU A 119 13.75 -15.98 -20.98
C LEU A 119 15.18 -16.24 -20.50
N ASP A 120 15.91 -15.16 -20.29
CA ASP A 120 17.26 -15.17 -19.74
C ASP A 120 17.27 -14.53 -18.34
N LYS A 121 18.03 -15.12 -17.42
CA LYS A 121 18.31 -14.54 -16.11
C LYS A 121 19.82 -14.57 -15.87
N GLY A 122 20.47 -13.45 -16.10
CA GLY A 122 21.90 -13.28 -15.81
C GLY A 122 22.81 -14.07 -16.75
N GLY A 123 22.43 -14.23 -18.02
CA GLY A 123 23.17 -14.98 -19.03
C GLY A 123 22.86 -16.48 -19.07
N ALA A 124 21.91 -16.95 -18.24
CA ALA A 124 21.42 -18.32 -18.26
C ALA A 124 19.95 -18.39 -18.70
N GLU A 125 19.66 -19.29 -19.65
CA GLU A 125 18.29 -19.57 -20.10
C GLU A 125 17.48 -20.23 -18.95
N VAL A 126 16.31 -19.67 -18.65
CA VAL A 126 15.43 -20.15 -17.60
C VAL A 126 13.99 -20.34 -18.11
N SER A 127 13.21 -21.16 -17.40
CA SER A 127 11.76 -21.23 -17.58
C SER A 127 11.10 -20.39 -16.49
N GLY A 128 10.12 -19.56 -16.84
CA GLY A 128 9.41 -18.72 -15.88
C GLY A 128 7.91 -18.62 -16.14
N GLY A 129 7.24 -17.87 -15.28
CA GLY A 129 5.83 -17.54 -15.40
C GLY A 129 5.57 -16.10 -14.97
N VAL A 130 4.67 -15.42 -15.66
CA VAL A 130 4.17 -14.11 -15.30
C VAL A 130 2.77 -14.28 -14.73
N VAL A 131 2.57 -13.84 -13.49
CA VAL A 131 1.26 -13.84 -12.84
C VAL A 131 0.57 -12.52 -13.15
N ILE A 132 -0.59 -12.60 -13.79
CA ILE A 132 -1.40 -11.44 -14.17
C ILE A 132 -2.53 -11.32 -13.15
N ALA A 133 -2.58 -10.20 -12.43
CA ALA A 133 -3.65 -9.90 -11.50
C ALA A 133 -4.97 -9.62 -12.24
N ARG A 134 -6.08 -9.99 -11.62
CA ARG A 134 -7.43 -9.70 -12.09
C ARG A 134 -7.70 -8.20 -12.02
N TYR A 135 -8.44 -7.70 -13.01
CA TYR A 135 -8.90 -6.32 -13.01
C TYR A 135 -9.71 -6.01 -11.74
N GLY A 136 -9.37 -4.91 -11.07
CA GLY A 136 -10.00 -4.46 -9.82
C GLY A 136 -9.59 -5.23 -8.55
N ALA A 137 -8.74 -6.27 -8.65
CA ALA A 137 -8.21 -6.94 -7.47
C ALA A 137 -7.10 -6.10 -6.80
N ASN A 138 -7.01 -6.18 -5.48
CA ASN A 138 -5.92 -5.54 -4.73
C ASN A 138 -4.57 -6.21 -5.10
N PRO A 139 -3.63 -5.49 -5.71
CA PRO A 139 -2.36 -6.09 -6.15
C PRO A 139 -1.52 -6.60 -4.99
N LEU A 140 -1.47 -5.89 -3.87
CA LEU A 140 -0.65 -6.27 -2.71
C LEU A 140 -1.16 -7.56 -2.09
N ALA A 141 -2.48 -7.67 -1.89
CA ALA A 141 -3.11 -8.88 -1.38
C ALA A 141 -2.91 -10.07 -2.34
N THR A 142 -3.05 -9.84 -3.65
CA THR A 142 -2.83 -10.88 -4.68
C THR A 142 -1.39 -11.38 -4.67
N ILE A 143 -0.40 -10.47 -4.58
CA ILE A 143 1.01 -10.86 -4.53
C ILE A 143 1.31 -11.67 -3.27
N GLN A 144 0.75 -11.27 -2.13
CA GLN A 144 0.92 -12.01 -0.88
C GLN A 144 0.34 -13.42 -1.00
N ALA A 145 -0.89 -13.55 -1.50
CA ALA A 145 -1.52 -14.86 -1.72
C ALA A 145 -0.73 -15.75 -2.70
N VAL A 146 -0.12 -15.16 -3.73
CA VAL A 146 0.77 -15.86 -4.66
C VAL A 146 2.05 -16.34 -3.95
N LYS A 147 2.68 -15.50 -3.12
CA LYS A 147 3.86 -15.89 -2.33
C LYS A 147 3.54 -17.03 -1.36
N ASP A 148 2.39 -16.94 -0.68
CA ASP A 148 1.92 -17.98 0.23
C ASP A 148 1.68 -19.30 -0.53
N LYS A 149 1.05 -19.23 -1.72
CA LYS A 149 0.85 -20.40 -2.58
C LYS A 149 2.16 -20.99 -3.09
N ILE A 150 3.15 -20.17 -3.42
CA ILE A 150 4.50 -20.62 -3.82
C ILE A 150 5.16 -21.38 -2.66
N ALA A 151 5.06 -20.86 -1.44
CA ALA A 151 5.59 -21.52 -0.25
C ALA A 151 4.90 -22.88 0.01
N GLU A 152 3.59 -22.96 -0.22
CA GLU A 152 2.82 -24.21 -0.11
C GLU A 152 3.28 -25.28 -1.11
N ILE A 153 3.52 -24.92 -2.38
CA ILE A 153 3.88 -25.90 -3.43
C ILE A 153 5.38 -26.22 -3.49
N ALA A 154 6.24 -25.38 -2.92
CA ALA A 154 7.69 -25.53 -3.01
C ALA A 154 8.21 -26.92 -2.59
N PRO A 155 7.73 -27.54 -1.48
CA PRO A 155 8.16 -28.87 -1.08
C PRO A 155 7.80 -29.98 -2.09
N GLY A 156 6.73 -29.78 -2.87
CA GLY A 156 6.27 -30.74 -3.89
C GLY A 156 6.98 -30.59 -5.24
N LEU A 157 7.93 -29.67 -5.37
CA LEU A 157 8.69 -29.48 -6.61
C LEU A 157 9.75 -30.58 -6.78
N PRO A 158 10.04 -31.01 -8.03
CA PRO A 158 10.99 -32.07 -8.28
C PRO A 158 12.39 -31.78 -7.72
N SER A 159 13.02 -32.83 -7.17
CA SER A 159 14.41 -32.83 -6.73
C SER A 159 15.24 -33.83 -7.53
N LYS A 160 16.49 -33.50 -7.81
CA LYS A 160 17.47 -34.37 -8.47
C LYS A 160 18.70 -34.54 -7.57
N VAL A 161 19.17 -35.77 -7.39
CA VAL A 161 20.49 -36.04 -6.81
C VAL A 161 21.53 -35.81 -7.90
N LEU A 162 22.49 -34.93 -7.64
CA LEU A 162 23.64 -34.64 -8.51
C LEU A 162 24.70 -35.73 -8.36
N ASP A 163 25.63 -35.81 -9.31
CA ASP A 163 26.69 -36.83 -9.35
C ASP A 163 27.62 -36.78 -8.12
N ASP A 164 27.65 -35.63 -7.43
CA ASP A 164 28.40 -35.38 -6.19
C ASP A 164 27.61 -35.73 -4.91
N GLY A 165 26.42 -36.32 -5.03
CA GLY A 165 25.56 -36.70 -3.92
C GLY A 165 24.69 -35.57 -3.35
N ARG A 166 24.79 -34.33 -3.85
CA ARG A 166 23.93 -33.22 -3.39
C ARG A 166 22.53 -33.33 -3.98
N VAL A 167 21.52 -32.98 -3.20
CA VAL A 167 20.13 -32.89 -3.68
C VAL A 167 19.87 -31.47 -4.17
N SER A 168 19.63 -31.32 -5.47
CA SER A 168 19.18 -30.06 -6.08
C SER A 168 17.65 -30.08 -6.20
N GLN A 169 16.97 -29.22 -5.45
CA GLN A 169 15.53 -29.02 -5.55
C GLN A 169 15.24 -27.85 -6.49
N LEU A 170 14.23 -28.02 -7.36
CA LEU A 170 13.74 -26.94 -8.19
C LEU A 170 13.16 -25.83 -7.28
N THR A 171 13.65 -24.61 -7.45
CA THR A 171 13.19 -23.43 -6.69
C THR A 171 12.51 -22.42 -7.60
N ILE A 172 11.48 -21.77 -7.07
CA ILE A 172 10.81 -20.63 -7.73
C ILE A 172 11.45 -19.37 -7.18
N VAL A 173 12.25 -18.70 -8.02
CA VAL A 173 12.93 -17.46 -7.63
C VAL A 173 12.23 -16.28 -8.29
N PRO A 174 11.76 -15.28 -7.52
CA PRO A 174 11.12 -14.10 -8.10
C PRO A 174 12.11 -13.36 -9.01
N PHE A 175 11.63 -12.97 -10.19
CA PHE A 175 12.36 -12.12 -11.14
C PHE A 175 11.97 -10.64 -10.96
N TYR A 176 10.69 -10.38 -10.77
CA TYR A 176 10.12 -9.07 -10.55
C TYR A 176 9.05 -9.16 -9.46
N ASP A 177 9.16 -8.32 -8.43
CA ASP A 177 8.21 -8.24 -7.32
C ASP A 177 7.77 -6.79 -7.12
N ARG A 178 6.49 -6.51 -7.39
CA ARG A 178 5.93 -5.16 -7.25
C ARG A 178 5.71 -4.75 -5.78
N THR A 179 5.80 -5.68 -4.83
CA THR A 179 5.64 -5.41 -3.39
C THR A 179 6.59 -4.30 -2.94
N GLN A 180 7.84 -4.32 -3.40
CA GLN A 180 8.86 -3.34 -3.02
C GLN A 180 8.42 -1.92 -3.37
N LEU A 181 8.00 -1.69 -4.63
CA LEU A 181 7.53 -0.38 -5.07
C LEU A 181 6.28 0.07 -4.28
N ILE A 182 5.36 -0.84 -3.99
CA ILE A 182 4.16 -0.51 -3.19
C ILE A 182 4.58 -0.10 -1.76
N GLN A 183 5.52 -0.81 -1.14
CA GLN A 183 5.98 -0.49 0.21
C GLN A 183 6.78 0.82 0.26
N GLU A 184 7.67 1.04 -0.70
CA GLU A 184 8.43 2.30 -0.81
C GLU A 184 7.48 3.49 -0.98
N THR A 185 6.47 3.37 -1.85
CA THR A 185 5.49 4.43 -2.06
C THR A 185 4.59 4.67 -0.85
N LEU A 186 4.17 3.63 -0.14
CA LEU A 186 3.47 3.78 1.14
C LEU A 186 4.35 4.43 2.21
N GLY A 187 5.64 4.07 2.27
CA GLY A 187 6.60 4.67 3.19
C GLY A 187 6.82 6.16 2.93
N THR A 188 7.00 6.55 1.66
CA THR A 188 7.08 7.98 1.28
C THR A 188 5.82 8.75 1.67
N LEU A 189 4.64 8.14 1.55
CA LEU A 189 3.38 8.76 1.95
C LEU A 189 3.26 8.91 3.46
N GLU A 190 3.61 7.87 4.22
CA GLU A 190 3.62 7.91 5.68
C GLU A 190 4.58 8.98 6.20
N GLU A 191 5.78 9.06 5.62
CA GLU A 191 6.77 10.09 5.93
C GLU A 191 6.21 11.49 5.62
N ALA A 192 5.70 11.72 4.41
CA ALA A 192 5.17 13.02 4.02
C ALA A 192 4.02 13.48 4.92
N LEU A 193 3.06 12.60 5.24
CA LEU A 193 1.95 12.91 6.15
C LEU A 193 2.44 13.21 7.56
N SER A 194 3.41 12.45 8.06
CA SER A 194 3.97 12.65 9.40
C SER A 194 4.70 14.00 9.49
N LEU A 195 5.51 14.33 8.49
CA LEU A 195 6.20 15.61 8.40
C LEU A 195 5.21 16.77 8.32
N GLU A 196 4.16 16.64 7.50
CA GLU A 196 3.15 17.68 7.34
C GLU A 196 2.36 17.93 8.63
N VAL A 197 1.89 16.88 9.31
CA VAL A 197 1.19 17.02 10.59
C VAL A 197 2.09 17.73 11.60
N LEU A 198 3.37 17.41 11.61
CA LEU A 198 4.32 17.98 12.56
C LEU A 198 4.63 19.44 12.27
N ILE A 199 4.91 19.80 11.01
CA ILE A 199 5.07 21.18 10.58
C ILE A 199 3.81 21.99 10.89
N THR A 200 2.64 21.41 10.67
CA THR A 200 1.36 22.04 10.97
C THR A 200 1.18 22.31 12.47
N ILE A 201 1.56 21.36 13.35
CA ILE A 201 1.57 21.57 14.80
C ILE A 201 2.50 22.74 15.18
N ILE A 202 3.68 22.85 14.57
CA ILE A 202 4.61 23.96 14.80
C ILE A 202 3.95 25.29 14.44
N VAL A 203 3.34 25.38 13.26
CA VAL A 203 2.65 26.60 12.80
C VAL A 203 1.52 26.98 13.76
N ILE A 204 0.69 26.03 14.19
CA ILE A 204 -0.40 26.25 15.15
C ILE A 204 0.14 26.75 16.50
N LEU A 205 1.21 26.14 17.03
CA LEU A 205 1.80 26.53 18.32
C LEU A 205 2.30 27.97 18.29
N VAL A 206 2.88 28.40 17.18
CA VAL A 206 3.43 29.74 17.05
C VAL A 206 2.35 30.78 16.80
N MET A 207 1.42 30.52 15.87
CA MET A 207 0.38 31.49 15.49
C MET A 207 -0.60 31.76 16.63
N VAL A 208 -1.04 30.70 17.32
CA VAL A 208 -2.06 30.82 18.38
C VAL A 208 -1.43 31.25 19.72
N ALA A 209 -0.14 30.96 19.93
CA ALA A 209 0.62 31.29 21.13
C ALA A 209 -0.02 30.85 22.46
N GLU A 210 -0.93 29.88 22.44
CA GLU A 210 -1.61 29.32 23.60
C GLU A 210 -1.72 27.79 23.48
N LEU A 211 -1.01 27.09 24.38
CA LEU A 211 -0.85 25.63 24.31
C LEU A 211 -2.20 24.87 24.32
N ARG A 212 -3.21 25.38 25.02
CA ARG A 212 -4.53 24.72 25.11
C ARG A 212 -5.28 24.76 23.79
N SER A 213 -5.37 25.95 23.20
CA SER A 213 -5.97 26.18 21.89
C SER A 213 -5.24 25.38 20.81
N SER A 214 -3.89 25.41 20.83
CA SER A 214 -3.08 24.66 19.88
C SER A 214 -3.28 23.15 19.97
N LEU A 215 -3.40 22.58 21.18
CA LEU A 215 -3.66 21.15 21.37
C LEU A 215 -5.04 20.75 20.83
N VAL A 216 -6.05 21.59 21.06
CA VAL A 216 -7.40 21.36 20.56
C VAL A 216 -7.39 21.34 19.02
N ILE A 217 -6.79 22.35 18.37
CA ILE A 217 -6.70 22.40 16.91
C ILE A 217 -5.91 21.20 16.36
N ALA A 218 -4.76 20.87 16.96
CA ALA A 218 -3.95 19.73 16.54
C ALA A 218 -4.71 18.39 16.66
N SER A 219 -5.59 18.24 17.66
CA SER A 219 -6.41 17.04 17.82
C SER A 219 -7.47 16.84 16.72
N LEU A 220 -7.82 17.90 15.98
CA LEU A 220 -8.76 17.81 14.87
C LEU A 220 -8.15 17.11 13.65
N LEU A 221 -6.82 17.21 13.47
CA LEU A 221 -6.13 16.67 12.29
C LEU A 221 -6.32 15.15 12.14
N PRO A 222 -6.01 14.31 13.14
CA PRO A 222 -6.26 12.86 13.05
C PRO A 222 -7.74 12.54 12.83
N LEU A 223 -8.64 13.30 13.45
CA LEU A 223 -10.08 13.08 13.35
C LEU A 223 -10.61 13.40 11.94
N ALA A 224 -10.15 14.51 11.36
CA ALA A 224 -10.51 14.90 10.00
C ALA A 224 -9.97 13.88 8.98
N VAL A 225 -8.70 13.47 9.11
CA VAL A 225 -8.09 12.44 8.26
C VAL A 225 -8.84 11.11 8.40
N LEU A 226 -9.25 10.71 9.61
CA LEU A 226 -10.06 9.51 9.82
C LEU A 226 -11.39 9.56 9.06
N LEU A 227 -12.10 10.70 9.10
CA LEU A 227 -13.34 10.86 8.32
C LEU A 227 -13.11 10.75 6.82
N VAL A 228 -11.95 11.20 6.31
CA VAL A 228 -11.59 11.02 4.91
C VAL A 228 -11.44 9.54 4.57
N PHE A 229 -10.71 8.77 5.37
CA PHE A 229 -10.57 7.32 5.14
C PHE A 229 -11.91 6.58 5.22
N ILE A 230 -12.80 7.00 6.13
CA ILE A 230 -14.18 6.47 6.19
C ILE A 230 -14.92 6.78 4.88
N ALA A 231 -14.86 8.02 4.39
CA ALA A 231 -15.49 8.40 3.13
C ALA A 231 -14.89 7.64 1.94
N MET A 232 -13.55 7.54 1.85
CA MET A 232 -12.87 6.77 0.80
C MET A 232 -13.34 5.31 0.76
N ARG A 233 -13.57 4.69 1.91
CA ARG A 233 -14.12 3.33 1.98
C ARG A 233 -15.53 3.23 1.42
N TYR A 234 -16.41 4.19 1.72
CA TYR A 234 -17.78 4.19 1.20
C TYR A 234 -17.85 4.47 -0.30
N PHE A 235 -16.98 5.35 -0.81
CA PHE A 235 -16.91 5.71 -2.23
C PHE A 235 -15.95 4.83 -3.05
N GLN A 236 -15.38 3.79 -2.44
CA GLN A 236 -14.46 2.84 -3.07
C GLN A 236 -13.25 3.52 -3.74
N VAL A 237 -12.68 4.54 -3.09
CA VAL A 237 -11.48 5.23 -3.56
C VAL A 237 -10.25 4.54 -2.95
N ASP A 238 -9.38 4.02 -3.81
CA ASP A 238 -8.15 3.35 -3.38
C ASP A 238 -7.16 4.30 -2.70
N ALA A 239 -6.46 3.79 -1.69
CA ALA A 239 -5.35 4.47 -1.03
C ALA A 239 -4.08 4.37 -1.88
N ASN A 240 -3.89 5.32 -2.80
CA ASN A 240 -2.70 5.46 -3.63
C ASN A 240 -2.05 6.84 -3.45
N ILE A 241 -0.82 7.03 -3.96
CA ILE A 241 -0.05 8.27 -3.77
C ILE A 241 -0.85 9.52 -4.15
N VAL A 242 -1.57 9.46 -5.26
CA VAL A 242 -2.30 10.62 -5.80
C VAL A 242 -3.55 10.90 -4.98
N ALA A 243 -4.27 9.87 -4.56
CA ALA A 243 -5.38 10.01 -3.62
C ALA A 243 -4.92 10.62 -2.28
N LEU A 244 -3.83 10.12 -1.69
CA LEU A 244 -3.31 10.65 -0.42
C LEU A 244 -2.78 12.08 -0.55
N SER A 245 -2.24 12.44 -1.72
CA SER A 245 -1.82 13.83 -2.00
C SER A 245 -2.99 14.82 -1.92
N GLY A 246 -4.22 14.39 -2.21
CA GLY A 246 -5.40 15.23 -2.00
C GLY A 246 -5.69 15.51 -0.51
N ILE A 247 -5.35 14.58 0.39
CA ILE A 247 -5.43 14.77 1.84
C ILE A 247 -4.35 15.76 2.28
N VAL A 248 -3.11 15.57 1.81
CA VAL A 248 -1.97 16.46 2.07
C VAL A 248 -2.33 17.90 1.70
N ILE A 249 -2.74 18.15 0.45
CA ILE A 249 -3.16 19.49 -0.01
C ILE A 249 -4.29 20.08 0.86
N ALA A 250 -5.17 19.23 1.39
CA ALA A 250 -6.27 19.68 2.23
C ALA A 250 -5.83 20.01 3.67
N ILE A 251 -4.83 19.34 4.26
CA ILE A 251 -4.44 19.51 5.67
C ILE A 251 -4.19 20.98 6.02
N GLY A 252 -3.47 21.71 5.18
CA GLY A 252 -3.25 23.15 5.39
C GLY A 252 -4.56 23.94 5.52
N THR A 253 -5.51 23.71 4.61
CA THR A 253 -6.84 24.34 4.67
C THR A 253 -7.69 23.85 5.83
N MET A 254 -7.57 22.57 6.24
CA MET A 254 -8.33 22.02 7.37
C MET A 254 -7.94 22.71 8.68
N VAL A 255 -6.66 23.00 8.85
CA VAL A 255 -6.14 23.66 10.05
C VAL A 255 -6.51 25.13 10.09
N ASP A 256 -6.49 25.82 8.95
CA ASP A 256 -6.89 27.22 8.85
C ASP A 256 -8.30 27.45 9.42
N LEU A 257 -9.25 26.58 9.10
CA LEU A 257 -10.61 26.66 9.66
C LEU A 257 -10.63 26.53 11.19
N GLY A 258 -9.81 25.62 11.73
CA GLY A 258 -9.66 25.43 13.16
C GLY A 258 -9.02 26.63 13.86
N ILE A 259 -8.02 27.26 13.22
CA ILE A 259 -7.37 28.48 13.71
C ILE A 259 -8.37 29.63 13.73
N ILE A 260 -9.07 29.90 12.63
CA ILE A 260 -10.05 31.00 12.52
C ILE A 260 -11.12 30.89 13.61
N LEU A 261 -11.70 29.70 13.80
CA LEU A 261 -12.73 29.51 14.81
C LEU A 261 -12.16 29.63 16.24
N SER A 262 -11.02 28.99 16.51
CA SER A 262 -10.40 29.03 17.83
C SER A 262 -9.97 30.45 18.22
N GLU A 263 -9.39 31.20 17.29
CA GLU A 263 -9.00 32.59 17.52
C GLU A 263 -10.23 33.47 17.77
N ASN A 264 -11.31 33.28 17.00
CA ASN A 264 -12.53 34.04 17.24
C ASN A 264 -13.14 33.76 18.62
N VAL A 265 -13.14 32.50 19.05
CA VAL A 265 -13.60 32.12 20.39
C VAL A 265 -12.72 32.76 21.47
N VAL A 266 -11.40 32.71 21.32
CA VAL A 266 -10.46 33.32 22.28
C VAL A 266 -10.64 34.84 22.34
N ARG A 267 -10.87 35.51 21.20
CA ARG A 267 -11.18 36.94 21.13
C ARG A 267 -12.44 37.27 21.94
N HIS A 268 -13.53 36.53 21.73
CA HIS A 268 -14.79 36.72 22.47
C HIS A 268 -14.62 36.51 23.98
N LEU A 269 -13.85 35.51 24.39
CA LEU A 269 -13.57 35.24 25.81
C LEU A 269 -12.75 36.36 26.47
N ARG A 270 -11.84 37.01 25.72
CA ARG A 270 -11.06 38.16 26.20
C ARG A 270 -11.91 39.42 26.34
N GLU A 271 -12.80 39.68 25.38
CA GLU A 271 -13.64 40.89 25.34
C GLU A 271 -14.80 40.86 26.34
N GLN A 272 -15.47 39.71 26.49
CA GLN A 272 -16.66 39.59 27.34
C GLN A 272 -16.34 39.24 28.81
N GLY A 273 -15.10 38.81 29.09
CA GLY A 273 -14.67 38.29 30.40
C GLY A 273 -15.27 36.91 30.71
N VAL A 274 -14.52 36.08 31.46
CA VAL A 274 -14.81 34.66 31.78
C VAL A 274 -16.13 34.44 32.58
N VAL A 275 -16.89 35.50 32.87
CA VAL A 275 -18.01 35.49 33.83
C VAL A 275 -19.37 35.22 33.18
N LYS A 276 -19.50 35.35 31.85
CA LYS A 276 -20.72 34.95 31.13
C LYS A 276 -20.61 33.51 30.62
N ASP A 277 -21.73 32.81 30.61
CA ASP A 277 -21.92 31.41 30.21
C ASP A 277 -20.99 30.99 29.05
N LEU A 278 -19.92 30.24 29.39
CA LEU A 278 -18.86 29.81 28.46
C LEU A 278 -19.44 29.15 27.20
N ARG A 279 -20.50 28.36 27.37
CA ARG A 279 -21.16 27.67 26.26
C ARG A 279 -21.77 28.67 25.28
N ARG A 280 -22.42 29.71 25.81
CA ARG A 280 -23.06 30.76 25.00
C ARG A 280 -22.02 31.59 24.26
N THR A 281 -20.93 31.97 24.91
CA THR A 281 -19.85 32.72 24.25
C THR A 281 -19.19 31.93 23.12
N ILE A 282 -18.92 30.63 23.33
CA ILE A 282 -18.39 29.75 22.27
C ILE A 282 -19.38 29.63 21.10
N GLN A 283 -20.68 29.51 21.41
CA GLN A 283 -21.72 29.39 20.38
C GLN A 283 -21.86 30.68 19.57
N GLU A 284 -21.87 31.85 20.21
CA GLU A 284 -21.94 33.15 19.54
C GLU A 284 -20.72 33.35 18.62
N ALA A 285 -19.52 33.05 19.11
CA ALA A 285 -18.29 33.12 18.32
C ALA A 285 -18.29 32.15 17.13
N ALA A 286 -18.84 30.94 17.31
CA ALA A 286 -18.95 29.96 16.22
C ALA A 286 -19.95 30.38 15.13
N ILE A 287 -21.10 30.94 15.53
CA ILE A 287 -22.13 31.40 14.59
C ILE A 287 -21.64 32.58 13.75
N GLU A 288 -20.81 33.47 14.31
CA GLU A 288 -20.27 34.63 13.59
C GLU A 288 -19.39 34.22 12.39
N VAL A 289 -18.50 33.24 12.56
CA VAL A 289 -17.54 32.84 11.52
C VAL A 289 -18.01 31.69 10.63
N ALA A 290 -19.04 30.93 11.05
CA ALA A 290 -19.54 29.78 10.30
C ALA A 290 -19.93 30.11 8.84
N PRO A 291 -20.63 31.21 8.51
CA PRO A 291 -20.99 31.54 7.13
C PRO A 291 -19.75 31.76 6.25
N ALA A 292 -18.72 32.42 6.77
CA ALA A 292 -17.47 32.67 6.05
C ALA A 292 -16.71 31.37 5.78
N ILE A 293 -16.59 30.50 6.79
CA ILE A 293 -15.95 29.19 6.69
C ILE A 293 -16.65 28.32 5.63
N VAL A 294 -17.98 28.19 5.71
CA VAL A 294 -18.75 27.37 4.77
C VAL A 294 -18.63 27.91 3.34
N THR A 295 -18.68 29.22 3.16
CA THR A 295 -18.58 29.86 1.83
C THR A 295 -17.19 29.67 1.21
N ALA A 296 -16.13 29.87 1.99
CA ALA A 296 -14.75 29.69 1.54
C ALA A 296 -14.47 28.24 1.13
N VAL A 297 -14.90 27.28 1.95
CA VAL A 297 -14.71 25.85 1.65
C VAL A 297 -15.57 25.41 0.47
N SER A 298 -16.82 25.86 0.40
CA SER A 298 -17.70 25.54 -0.74
C SER A 298 -17.11 26.04 -2.06
N THR A 299 -16.56 27.25 -2.09
CA THR A 299 -15.88 27.80 -3.28
C THR A 299 -14.67 26.96 -3.67
N THR A 300 -13.93 26.45 -2.69
CA THR A 300 -12.77 25.57 -2.90
C THR A 300 -13.17 24.19 -3.41
N ILE A 301 -14.30 23.64 -2.94
CA ILE A 301 -14.85 22.37 -3.45
C ILE A 301 -15.34 22.56 -4.89
N VAL A 302 -16.10 23.63 -5.15
CA VAL A 302 -16.66 23.93 -6.47
C VAL A 302 -15.55 24.13 -7.51
N SER A 303 -14.44 24.79 -7.15
CA SER A 303 -13.31 24.97 -8.06
C SER A 303 -12.63 23.67 -8.48
N PHE A 304 -12.85 22.57 -7.76
CA PHE A 304 -12.32 21.24 -8.07
C PHE A 304 -13.29 20.35 -8.86
N ILE A 305 -14.56 20.75 -9.02
CA ILE A 305 -15.55 20.01 -9.82
C ILE A 305 -15.06 19.71 -11.26
N PRO A 306 -14.38 20.64 -11.97
CA PRO A 306 -13.87 20.37 -13.32
C PRO A 306 -12.89 19.19 -13.39
N VAL A 307 -12.22 18.81 -12.30
CA VAL A 307 -11.31 17.64 -12.30
C VAL A 307 -12.07 16.33 -12.57
N PHE A 308 -13.34 16.26 -12.18
CA PHE A 308 -14.17 15.08 -12.45
C PHE A 308 -14.54 14.91 -13.93
N THR A 309 -14.45 15.98 -14.73
CA THR A 309 -14.73 15.91 -16.18
C THR A 309 -13.55 15.36 -16.97
N LEU A 310 -12.40 15.13 -16.35
CA LEU A 310 -11.27 14.44 -16.97
C LEU A 310 -11.62 12.97 -17.19
N GLU A 311 -11.38 12.44 -18.39
CA GLU A 311 -11.85 11.10 -18.78
C GLU A 311 -10.74 10.04 -18.78
N ALA A 312 -9.71 10.20 -19.60
CA ALA A 312 -8.76 9.13 -19.94
C ALA A 312 -7.72 8.84 -18.83
N ALA A 313 -6.43 8.85 -19.18
CA ALA A 313 -5.35 8.64 -18.23
C ALA A 313 -5.35 9.70 -17.12
N GLU A 314 -5.61 10.95 -17.48
CA GLU A 314 -5.72 12.09 -16.57
C GLU A 314 -6.86 11.90 -15.56
N GLY A 315 -8.03 11.44 -16.02
CA GLY A 315 -9.17 11.16 -15.16
C GLY A 315 -8.87 10.07 -14.15
N LYS A 316 -8.27 8.96 -14.59
CA LYS A 316 -7.86 7.87 -13.67
C LYS A 316 -6.82 8.31 -12.64
N LEU A 317 -5.94 9.23 -13.02
CA LEU A 317 -4.91 9.75 -12.13
C LEU A 317 -5.47 10.75 -11.11
N PHE A 318 -6.26 11.73 -11.56
CA PHE A 318 -6.66 12.88 -10.74
C PHE A 318 -8.04 12.80 -10.09
N ARG A 319 -8.97 11.94 -10.57
CA ARG A 319 -10.27 11.76 -9.90
C ARG A 319 -10.13 11.31 -8.43
N PRO A 320 -9.25 10.35 -8.07
CA PRO A 320 -9.05 10.00 -6.67
C PRO A 320 -8.59 11.18 -5.81
N LEU A 321 -7.69 12.02 -6.33
CA LEU A 321 -7.22 13.24 -5.66
C LEU A 321 -8.36 14.25 -5.43
N ALA A 322 -9.23 14.43 -6.41
CA ALA A 322 -10.38 15.33 -6.28
C ALA A 322 -11.37 14.82 -5.23
N PHE A 323 -11.63 13.50 -5.18
CA PHE A 323 -12.46 12.89 -4.15
C PHE A 323 -11.88 13.09 -2.75
N THR A 324 -10.62 12.71 -2.53
CA THR A 324 -10.02 12.80 -1.20
C THR A 324 -9.94 14.23 -0.70
N LYS A 325 -9.59 15.19 -1.56
CA LYS A 325 -9.61 16.61 -1.21
C LYS A 325 -11.02 17.09 -0.85
N THR A 326 -12.03 16.74 -1.64
CA THR A 326 -13.43 17.12 -1.39
C THR A 326 -13.94 16.54 -0.07
N PHE A 327 -13.62 15.27 0.21
CA PHE A 327 -13.96 14.62 1.48
C PHE A 327 -13.22 15.25 2.66
N ALA A 328 -11.95 15.62 2.49
CA ALA A 328 -11.17 16.29 3.52
C ALA A 328 -11.75 17.66 3.88
N LEU A 329 -12.08 18.46 2.86
CA LEU A 329 -12.71 19.77 3.04
C LEU A 329 -14.12 19.69 3.65
N THR A 330 -14.92 18.74 3.19
CA THR A 330 -16.27 18.54 3.75
C THR A 330 -16.18 18.05 5.19
N GLY A 331 -15.32 17.07 5.45
CA GLY A 331 -15.07 16.53 6.78
C GLY A 331 -14.51 17.59 7.74
N SER A 332 -13.62 18.46 7.27
CA SER A 332 -13.04 19.52 8.10
C SER A 332 -14.03 20.61 8.48
N VAL A 333 -14.99 20.94 7.61
CA VAL A 333 -16.10 21.84 7.96
C VAL A 333 -16.98 21.19 9.03
N LEU A 334 -17.32 19.92 8.87
CA LEU A 334 -18.13 19.20 9.87
C LEU A 334 -17.40 19.12 11.22
N VAL A 335 -16.12 18.76 11.21
CA VAL A 335 -15.30 18.69 12.43
C VAL A 335 -15.14 20.07 13.05
N THR A 336 -14.84 21.10 12.27
CA THR A 336 -14.63 22.46 12.77
C THR A 336 -15.92 23.09 13.29
N LEU A 337 -17.09 22.89 12.69
CA LEU A 337 -18.30 23.57 13.15
C LEU A 337 -19.06 22.81 14.24
N PHE A 338 -18.99 21.47 14.27
CA PHE A 338 -19.73 20.67 15.24
C PHE A 338 -18.86 20.17 16.40
N LEU A 339 -17.66 19.67 16.10
CA LEU A 339 -16.80 19.04 17.10
C LEU A 339 -15.90 20.06 17.80
N LEU A 340 -15.26 20.97 17.07
CA LEU A 340 -14.31 21.92 17.63
C LEU A 340 -14.92 22.81 18.74
N PRO A 341 -16.11 23.42 18.61
CA PRO A 341 -16.72 24.17 19.72
C PRO A 341 -16.91 23.33 20.98
N THR A 342 -17.25 22.05 20.79
CA THR A 342 -17.41 21.09 21.89
C THR A 342 -16.06 20.79 22.56
N PHE A 343 -15.01 20.53 21.78
CA PHE A 343 -13.66 20.33 22.30
C PHE A 343 -13.12 21.57 23.02
N ILE A 344 -13.35 22.76 22.47
CA ILE A 344 -13.01 24.03 23.13
C ILE A 344 -13.77 24.15 24.44
N HIS A 345 -15.08 23.91 24.46
CA HIS A 345 -15.86 23.95 25.69
C HIS A 345 -15.35 22.95 26.74
N LEU A 346 -15.00 21.73 26.33
CA LEU A 346 -14.44 20.73 27.25
C LEU A 346 -13.09 21.17 27.82
N VAL A 347 -12.17 21.66 26.98
CA VAL A 347 -10.82 22.03 27.41
C VAL A 347 -10.81 23.34 28.20
N PHE A 348 -11.62 24.33 27.83
CA PHE A 348 -11.72 25.63 28.50
C PHE A 348 -12.68 25.60 29.69
N GLY A 349 -13.67 24.72 29.70
CA GLY A 349 -14.59 24.49 30.82
C GLY A 349 -13.95 23.72 31.97
N ILE A 350 -12.82 23.04 31.72
CA ILE A 350 -11.97 22.51 32.79
C ILE A 350 -11.27 23.67 33.49
N ASP A 351 -11.80 24.01 34.66
CA ASP A 351 -11.29 25.09 35.50
C ASP A 351 -9.96 24.66 36.15
N ALA A 352 -8.87 24.84 35.41
CA ALA A 352 -7.51 24.45 35.79
C ALA A 352 -6.99 25.11 37.08
N ARG A 353 -7.75 26.04 37.68
CA ARG A 353 -7.45 26.65 38.98
C ARG A 353 -7.81 25.75 40.17
N ARG A 354 -8.71 24.76 39.99
CA ARG A 354 -9.08 23.81 41.06
C ARG A 354 -7.86 22.99 41.50
N ARG A 355 -7.58 22.99 42.80
CA ARG A 355 -6.38 22.39 43.40
C ARG A 355 -6.21 20.92 42.99
N GLY A 356 -7.30 20.14 42.97
CA GLY A 356 -7.28 18.72 42.56
C GLY A 356 -6.91 18.47 41.09
N MET A 357 -7.40 19.31 40.18
CA MET A 357 -7.11 19.17 38.74
C MET A 357 -5.62 19.42 38.43
N ARG A 358 -4.98 20.38 39.13
CA ARG A 358 -3.53 20.62 39.01
C ARG A 358 -2.70 19.42 39.44
N TRP A 359 -3.08 18.75 40.53
CA TRP A 359 -2.40 17.52 40.97
C TRP A 359 -2.64 16.37 40.00
N MET A 360 -3.84 16.26 39.42
CA MET A 360 -4.15 15.24 38.42
C MET A 360 -3.32 15.43 37.14
N VAL A 361 -3.26 16.65 36.57
CA VAL A 361 -2.44 16.94 35.38
C VAL A 361 -0.96 16.65 35.65
N ARG A 362 -0.44 17.03 36.82
CA ARG A 362 0.94 16.72 37.23
C ARG A 362 1.18 15.23 37.39
N GLY A 363 0.24 14.51 37.99
CA GLY A 363 0.29 13.06 38.15
C GLY A 363 0.28 12.34 36.81
N VAL A 364 -0.56 12.78 35.87
CA VAL A 364 -0.61 12.25 34.49
C VAL A 364 0.69 12.55 33.74
N MET A 365 1.25 13.75 33.86
CA MET A 365 2.55 14.09 33.23
C MET A 365 3.70 13.26 33.81
N LEU A 366 3.71 13.03 35.12
CA LEU A 366 4.74 12.23 35.80
C LEU A 366 4.61 10.74 35.44
N ALA A 367 3.41 10.17 35.54
CA ALA A 367 3.14 8.78 35.19
C ALA A 367 3.37 8.53 33.70
N GLY A 368 2.93 9.46 32.84
CA GLY A 368 3.18 9.43 31.40
C GLY A 368 4.66 9.54 31.06
N GLY A 369 5.40 10.43 31.73
CA GLY A 369 6.84 10.55 31.57
C GLY A 369 7.59 9.26 31.96
N LEU A 370 7.27 8.68 33.12
CA LEU A 370 7.82 7.41 33.58
C LEU A 370 7.47 6.24 32.66
N PHE A 371 6.23 6.19 32.16
CA PHE A 371 5.78 5.20 31.18
C PHE A 371 6.49 5.35 29.82
N ALA A 372 6.73 6.58 29.38
CA ALA A 372 7.47 6.85 28.16
C ALA A 372 8.94 6.39 28.26
N PHE A 373 9.57 6.53 29.43
CA PHE A 373 10.89 5.95 29.70
C PHE A 373 10.85 4.42 29.70
N TRP A 374 9.81 3.80 30.26
CA TRP A 374 9.64 2.35 30.24
C TRP A 374 9.56 1.80 28.81
N ASN A 375 8.79 2.45 27.94
CA ASN A 375 8.63 2.03 26.54
C ASN A 375 9.85 2.38 25.65
N GLY A 376 10.95 2.89 26.21
CA GLY A 376 12.16 3.22 25.47
C GLY A 376 12.13 4.57 24.73
N SER A 377 11.04 5.33 24.83
CA SER A 377 10.91 6.67 24.23
C SER A 377 11.52 7.76 25.11
N LEU A 378 12.85 7.83 25.15
CA LEU A 378 13.63 8.77 25.98
C LEU A 378 13.18 10.23 25.83
N TRP A 379 12.95 10.69 24.59
CA TRP A 379 12.58 12.09 24.32
C TRP A 379 11.16 12.44 24.75
N ALA A 380 10.20 11.52 24.58
CA ALA A 380 8.83 11.70 25.10
C ALA A 380 8.83 11.79 26.64
N GLY A 381 9.67 11.01 27.31
CA GLY A 381 9.87 11.10 28.76
C GLY A 381 10.47 12.44 29.20
N ILE A 382 11.54 12.90 28.55
CA ILE A 382 12.19 14.18 28.85
C ILE A 382 11.23 15.36 28.66
N THR A 383 10.46 15.37 27.59
CA THR A 383 9.54 16.48 27.26
C THR A 383 8.37 16.56 28.23
N LEU A 384 7.80 15.43 28.66
CA LEU A 384 6.75 15.38 29.68
C LEU A 384 7.25 15.82 31.07
N LEU A 385 8.47 15.43 31.44
CA LEU A 385 9.09 15.89 32.69
C LEU A 385 9.48 17.37 32.63
N ALA A 386 9.94 17.87 31.49
CA ALA A 386 10.20 19.29 31.27
C ALA A 386 8.91 20.12 31.35
N LEU A 387 7.81 19.62 30.78
CA LEU A 387 6.48 20.22 30.93
C LEU A 387 6.02 20.25 32.40
N LEU A 388 6.24 19.17 33.14
CA LEU A 388 5.96 19.13 34.57
C LEU A 388 6.80 20.17 35.34
N ALA A 389 8.09 20.27 35.04
CA ALA A 389 9.01 21.22 35.66
C ALA A 389 8.59 22.67 35.38
N THR A 390 8.24 22.99 34.13
CA THR A 390 7.75 24.33 33.77
C THR A 390 6.42 24.67 34.47
N HIS A 391 5.48 23.72 34.57
CA HIS A 391 4.25 23.91 35.34
C HIS A 391 4.46 24.13 36.84
N LEU A 392 5.52 23.57 37.43
CA LEU A 392 5.91 23.82 38.82
C LEU A 392 6.61 25.18 38.97
N LEU A 393 7.44 25.55 37.99
CA LEU A 393 8.20 26.80 37.98
C LEU A 393 7.28 28.02 37.81
N VAL A 394 6.31 27.93 36.88
CA VAL A 394 5.32 28.98 36.63
C VAL A 394 4.47 29.23 37.87
N ASP A 395 3.98 28.19 38.55
CA ASP A 395 3.20 28.34 39.79
C ASP A 395 4.01 28.99 40.93
N ARG A 396 5.34 28.90 40.91
CA ARG A 396 6.23 29.46 41.94
C ARG A 396 6.69 30.89 41.63
N LEU A 397 6.74 31.26 40.35
CA LEU A 397 7.26 32.55 39.85
C LEU A 397 6.17 33.49 39.30
N SER A 398 4.93 33.04 39.14
CA SER A 398 3.82 33.79 38.50
C SER A 398 3.46 35.12 39.16
N GLY A 399 4.02 35.44 40.33
CA GLY A 399 3.82 36.71 41.02
C GLY A 399 4.68 37.88 40.52
N ARG A 400 5.65 37.68 39.62
CA ARG A 400 6.62 38.75 39.25
C ARG A 400 6.72 39.12 37.76
N ASP A 401 6.41 38.24 36.81
CA ASP A 401 6.52 38.56 35.36
C ASP A 401 5.60 37.66 34.49
N THR A 402 4.87 38.27 33.55
CA THR A 402 3.89 37.60 32.66
C THR A 402 4.57 36.70 31.62
N ARG A 403 5.86 36.93 31.31
CA ARG A 403 6.61 36.19 30.29
C ARG A 403 6.78 34.70 30.60
N TRP A 404 6.75 34.31 31.88
CA TRP A 404 6.90 32.91 32.29
C TRP A 404 5.72 32.02 31.83
N GLN A 405 4.57 32.60 31.48
CA GLN A 405 3.41 31.83 31.00
C GLN A 405 3.64 31.13 29.65
N TYR A 406 4.62 31.59 28.85
CA TYR A 406 4.97 30.99 27.56
C TYR A 406 5.97 29.82 27.67
N LEU A 407 6.56 29.54 28.84
CA LEU A 407 7.55 28.46 28.99
C LEU A 407 7.04 27.08 28.54
N PRO A 408 5.84 26.64 28.92
CA PRO A 408 5.31 25.35 28.49
C PRO A 408 5.18 25.26 26.96
N LEU A 409 4.80 26.37 26.31
CA LEU A 409 4.71 26.45 24.85
C LEU A 409 6.08 26.28 24.20
N VAL A 410 7.11 26.95 24.73
CA VAL A 410 8.50 26.83 24.23
C VAL A 410 9.02 25.40 24.37
N VAL A 411 8.73 24.73 25.49
CA VAL A 411 9.14 23.33 25.69
C VAL A 411 8.48 22.40 24.66
N VAL A 412 7.18 22.57 24.41
CA VAL A 412 6.46 21.78 23.40
C VAL A 412 6.97 22.10 22.00
N LEU A 413 7.22 23.37 21.68
CA LEU A 413 7.78 23.77 20.40
C LEU A 413 9.15 23.11 20.16
N LEU A 414 10.05 23.14 21.15
CA LEU A 414 11.36 22.48 21.06
C LEU A 414 11.22 20.96 20.91
N ALA A 415 10.28 20.34 21.62
CA ALA A 415 10.00 18.91 21.50
C ALA A 415 9.56 18.52 20.08
N VAL A 416 8.65 19.30 19.51
CA VAL A 416 8.08 19.08 18.17
C VAL A 416 9.13 19.35 17.09
N VAL A 417 9.96 20.39 17.24
CA VAL A 417 11.11 20.69 16.36
C VAL A 417 12.15 19.57 16.43
N TRP A 418 12.42 19.04 17.62
CA TRP A 418 13.32 17.91 17.79
C TRP A 418 12.81 16.68 17.05
N LEU A 419 11.54 16.35 17.24
CA LEU A 419 10.88 15.23 16.58
C LEU A 419 10.88 15.41 15.05
N LEU A 420 10.74 16.65 14.57
CA LEU A 420 10.80 16.96 13.14
C LEU A 420 12.19 16.76 12.58
N ALA A 421 13.22 17.17 13.32
CA ALA A 421 14.61 16.96 12.91
C ALA A 421 15.00 15.47 12.94
N GLU A 422 14.42 14.68 13.85
CA GLU A 422 14.64 13.24 13.93
C GLU A 422 14.01 12.49 12.75
N LEU A 423 12.82 12.89 12.33
CA LEU A 423 12.10 12.32 11.18
C LEU A 423 12.64 12.81 9.83
N TRP A 424 12.79 14.13 9.65
CA TRP A 424 13.13 14.73 8.35
C TRP A 424 14.61 14.58 7.99
N ARG A 425 15.51 14.60 8.99
CA ARG A 425 16.99 14.54 8.86
C ARG A 425 17.53 15.22 7.58
N PRO A 426 17.35 16.53 7.41
CA PRO A 426 17.67 17.24 6.16
C PRO A 426 19.14 17.14 5.73
N LEU A 427 20.08 16.92 6.65
CA LEU A 427 21.51 16.76 6.37
C LEU A 427 21.94 15.29 6.19
N GLY A 428 20.98 14.37 6.14
CA GLY A 428 21.20 12.94 6.06
C GLY A 428 21.45 12.27 7.40
N VAL A 429 21.40 10.93 7.38
CA VAL A 429 21.57 10.06 8.56
C VAL A 429 23.01 10.09 9.09
N GLU A 430 23.99 10.43 8.25
CA GLU A 430 25.41 10.45 8.60
C GLU A 430 25.81 11.62 9.51
N ARG A 431 25.02 12.70 9.53
CA ARG A 431 25.30 13.90 10.35
C ARG A 431 24.66 13.79 11.72
N SER A 432 25.26 14.47 12.71
CA SER A 432 24.74 14.44 14.09
C SER A 432 23.33 15.04 14.15
N LEU A 433 22.46 14.41 14.94
CA LEU A 433 21.07 14.83 15.09
C LEU A 433 20.95 16.27 15.62
N VAL A 434 21.89 16.70 16.46
CA VAL A 434 21.96 18.09 16.95
C VAL A 434 22.10 19.09 15.80
N LEU A 435 22.91 18.77 14.78
CA LEU A 435 23.11 19.65 13.62
C LEU A 435 21.84 19.73 12.77
N ASN A 436 21.13 18.61 12.61
CA ASN A 436 19.81 18.58 12.00
C ASN A 436 18.81 19.45 12.79
N VAL A 437 18.77 19.35 14.11
CA VAL A 437 17.88 20.16 14.96
C VAL A 437 18.17 21.66 14.82
N VAL A 438 19.44 22.06 14.81
CA VAL A 438 19.83 23.46 14.63
C VAL A 438 19.38 23.97 13.26
N LEU A 439 19.57 23.20 12.19
CA LEU A 439 19.15 23.60 10.84
C LEU A 439 17.63 23.74 10.76
N VAL A 440 16.87 22.76 11.28
CA VAL A 440 15.41 22.80 11.30
C VAL A 440 14.92 24.00 12.12
N GLY A 441 15.51 24.24 13.28
CA GLY A 441 15.21 25.40 14.11
C GLY A 441 15.49 26.73 13.41
N LEU A 442 16.59 26.84 12.67
CA LEU A 442 16.92 28.03 11.87
C LEU A 442 15.93 28.23 10.72
N ALA A 443 15.56 27.17 10.00
CA ALA A 443 14.60 27.23 8.91
C ALA A 443 13.21 27.69 9.39
N ILE A 444 12.72 27.08 10.47
CA ILE A 444 11.46 27.49 11.10
C ILE A 444 11.56 28.92 11.62
N GLY A 445 12.65 29.25 12.32
CA GLY A 445 12.89 30.61 12.82
C GLY A 445 12.86 31.66 11.71
N ALA A 446 13.47 31.39 10.56
CA ALA A 446 13.45 32.28 9.40
C ALA A 446 12.03 32.47 8.83
N ILE A 447 11.26 31.38 8.69
CA ILE A 447 9.87 31.42 8.21
C ILE A 447 9.00 32.22 9.19
N LEU A 448 9.13 31.96 10.49
CA LEU A 448 8.36 32.66 11.51
C LEU A 448 8.71 34.14 11.59
N LEU A 449 10.00 34.49 11.44
CA LEU A 449 10.46 35.88 11.45
C LEU A 449 9.94 36.63 10.22
N PHE A 450 9.89 35.96 9.06
CA PHE A 450 9.24 36.49 7.86
C PHE A 450 7.73 36.70 8.06
N LEU A 451 7.01 35.71 8.61
CA LEU A 451 5.58 35.83 8.90
C LEU A 451 5.29 36.94 9.92
N TRP A 452 6.13 37.08 10.93
CA TRP A 452 6.01 38.15 11.91
C TRP A 452 6.27 39.53 11.30
N SER A 453 7.19 39.63 10.32
CA SER A 453 7.42 40.86 9.57
C SER A 453 6.22 41.27 8.69
N LEU A 454 5.36 40.33 8.30
CA LEU A 454 4.14 40.62 7.53
C LEU A 454 2.95 41.04 8.41
N GLN A 455 2.98 40.72 9.70
CA GLN A 455 1.94 41.10 10.67
C GLN A 455 2.15 42.50 11.28
N ARG A 456 3.31 43.12 11.06
CA ARG A 456 3.59 44.54 11.35
C ARG A 456 3.35 45.39 10.12
#